data_AF-D0II80-F1
#
_entry.id   AF-D0II80-F1
#
_cell.length_a   1.000
_cell.length_b   1.000
_cell.length_c   1.000
_cell.angle_alpha   90.00
_cell.angle_beta   90.00
_cell.angle_gamma   90.00
#
_symmetry.space_group_name_H-M   'P 1'
#
loop_
_entity.id
_entity.type
_entity.pdbx_description
1 polymer ?
#
loop_
_entity_poly.entity_id
_entity_poly.type
_entity_poly.pdbx_seq_one_letter_code
_entity_poly.pdbx_strand_id
1 'polypeptide(L)'
;MKKTAMAVAVLSAVVSGSTLAATVYDAEGTSLNVGGRLEFRGDFGGANISGKEIEGSMQNKSRMRLNIAGETELSSSLKGFGFWEA
;
A
#
# COMPACT_ATOMS: atom_id res chain seq x y z
N MET A 1 13.57 12.54 21.88
CA MET A 1 14.11 12.44 20.50
C MET A 1 14.10 11.02 19.95
N LYS A 2 14.76 10.03 20.56
CA LYS A 2 14.76 8.64 20.05
C LYS A 2 13.36 8.02 19.90
N LYS A 3 12.51 8.19 20.93
CA LYS A 3 11.11 7.68 20.90
C LYS A 3 10.23 8.39 19.86
N THR A 4 10.46 9.68 19.62
CA THR A 4 9.74 10.49 18.64
C THR A 4 10.11 10.08 17.21
N ALA A 5 11.40 9.87 16.93
CA ALA A 5 11.86 9.37 15.64
C ALA A 5 11.34 7.95 15.35
N MET A 6 11.29 7.08 16.37
CA MET A 6 10.70 5.74 16.24
C MET A 6 9.19 5.79 16.01
N ALA A 7 8.46 6.66 16.72
CA ALA A 7 7.03 6.83 16.51
C ALA A 7 6.71 7.31 15.08
N VAL A 8 7.50 8.26 14.56
CA VAL A 8 7.39 8.73 13.17
C VAL A 8 7.73 7.62 12.17
N ALA A 9 8.75 6.80 12.43
CA ALA A 9 9.11 5.66 11.59
C ALA A 9 8.04 4.56 11.58
N VAL A 10 7.39 4.30 12.72
CA VAL A 10 6.29 3.33 12.81
C VAL A 10 5.05 3.87 12.10
N LEU A 11 4.73 5.16 12.25
CA LEU A 11 3.60 5.78 11.54
C LEU A 11 3.83 5.81 10.03
N SER A 12 5.03 6.12 9.55
CA SER A 12 5.34 6.10 8.11
C SER A 12 5.33 4.68 7.53
N ALA A 13 5.75 3.67 8.29
CA ALA A 13 5.65 2.26 7.90
C ALA A 13 4.19 1.77 7.86
N VAL A 14 3.34 2.20 8.79
CA VAL A 14 1.91 1.82 8.82
C VAL A 14 1.15 2.50 7.67
N VAL A 15 1.42 3.78 7.37
CA VAL A 15 0.77 4.49 6.25
C VAL A 15 1.22 3.96 4.89
N SER A 16 2.46 3.48 4.75
CA SER A 16 2.94 2.86 3.49
C SER A 16 2.46 1.42 3.29
N GLY A 17 1.91 0.77 4.33
CA GLY A 17 1.36 -0.59 4.29
C GLY A 17 -0.17 -0.69 4.40
N SER A 18 -0.88 0.36 4.84
CA SER A 18 -2.33 0.30 5.02
C SER A 18 -3.07 0.39 3.68
N THR A 19 -3.34 -0.76 3.07
CA THR A 19 -4.44 -0.91 2.10
C THR A 19 -5.74 -0.69 2.86
N LEU A 20 -6.28 0.54 2.83
CA LEU A 20 -7.64 0.81 3.30
C LEU A 20 -8.61 0.15 2.33
N ALA A 21 -8.83 -1.16 2.49
CA ALA A 21 -9.80 -1.90 1.72
C ALA A 21 -11.17 -1.80 2.41
N ALA A 22 -12.18 -1.41 1.66
CA ALA A 22 -13.56 -1.41 2.10
C ALA A 22 -14.22 -2.72 1.71
N THR A 23 -14.92 -3.36 2.64
CA THR A 23 -15.83 -4.46 2.32
C THR A 23 -17.04 -3.89 1.61
N VAL A 24 -17.21 -4.26 0.34
CA VAL A 24 -18.31 -3.78 -0.51
C VAL A 24 -19.37 -4.87 -0.74
N TYR A 25 -19.04 -6.11 -0.39
CA TYR A 25 -19.95 -7.24 -0.38
C TYR A 25 -19.57 -8.17 0.76
N ASP A 26 -20.57 -8.61 1.53
CA ASP A 26 -20.43 -9.61 2.57
C ASP A 26 -21.76 -10.34 2.72
N ALA A 27 -21.81 -11.58 2.23
CA ALA A 27 -22.96 -12.45 2.37
C ALA A 27 -22.55 -13.91 2.23
N GLU A 28 -23.20 -14.77 3.03
CA GLU A 28 -23.12 -16.24 2.91
C GLU A 28 -21.67 -16.77 2.92
N GLY A 29 -20.84 -16.26 3.83
CA GLY A 29 -19.43 -16.67 3.94
C GLY A 29 -18.54 -16.21 2.77
N THR A 30 -19.06 -15.35 1.91
CA THR A 30 -18.33 -14.73 0.79
C THR A 30 -18.19 -13.23 1.01
N SER A 31 -16.97 -12.72 0.87
CA SER A 31 -16.68 -11.29 1.00
C SER A 31 -15.92 -10.76 -0.22
N LEU A 32 -16.17 -9.49 -0.55
CA LEU A 32 -15.40 -8.74 -1.54
C LEU A 32 -14.92 -7.44 -0.91
N ASN A 33 -13.61 -7.26 -0.92
CA ASN A 33 -12.94 -6.07 -0.45
C ASN A 33 -12.33 -5.32 -1.64
N VAL A 34 -12.61 -4.02 -1.73
CA VAL A 34 -12.00 -3.13 -2.72
C VAL A 34 -11.15 -2.12 -1.98
N GLY A 35 -9.87 -2.08 -2.32
CA GLY A 35 -8.91 -1.21 -1.68
C GLY A 35 -7.92 -0.63 -2.67
N GLY A 36 -6.89 0.02 -2.13
CA GLY A 36 -5.88 0.65 -2.95
C GLY A 36 -5.14 1.74 -2.20
N ARG A 37 -4.37 2.53 -2.94
CA ARG A 37 -3.73 3.73 -2.41
C ARG A 37 -3.50 4.79 -3.48
N LEU A 38 -3.58 6.04 -3.06
CA LEU A 38 -3.08 7.20 -3.80
C LEU A 38 -1.84 7.68 -3.06
N GLU A 39 -0.67 7.41 -3.62
CA GLU A 39 0.62 7.64 -2.94
C GLU A 39 1.42 8.69 -3.71
N PHE A 40 1.55 9.88 -3.12
CA PHE A 40 2.46 10.90 -3.62
C PHE A 40 3.90 10.54 -3.26
N ARG A 41 4.79 10.48 -4.26
CA ARG A 41 6.21 10.19 -4.04
C ARG A 41 7.07 11.14 -4.88
N GLY A 42 7.84 11.96 -4.19
CA GLY A 42 8.92 12.72 -4.79
C GLY A 42 10.24 11.97 -4.65
N ASP A 43 10.88 11.69 -5.78
CA ASP A 43 12.25 11.19 -5.80
C ASP A 43 13.20 12.37 -6.03
N PHE A 44 13.94 12.69 -4.98
CA PHE A 44 14.88 13.81 -4.94
C PHE A 44 16.30 13.36 -5.25
N GLY A 45 16.57 12.08 -5.54
CA GLY A 45 17.92 11.55 -5.75
C GLY A 45 17.98 10.59 -6.94
N GLY A 46 18.29 11.15 -8.12
CA GLY A 46 18.48 10.37 -9.34
C GLY A 46 19.46 9.22 -9.13
N ALA A 47 19.15 8.05 -9.71
CA ALA A 47 19.80 6.75 -9.51
C ALA A 47 21.32 6.65 -9.81
N ASN A 48 22.03 7.76 -9.98
CA ASN A 48 23.47 7.81 -10.23
C ASN A 48 24.04 9.15 -9.74
N ILE A 49 24.38 9.25 -8.45
CA ILE A 49 25.16 10.41 -8.00
C ILE A 49 26.25 9.97 -7.04
N SER A 50 27.45 9.81 -7.59
CA SER A 50 28.73 9.70 -6.88
C SER A 50 29.05 11.03 -6.16
N GLY A 51 28.29 11.36 -5.11
CA GLY A 51 28.60 12.46 -4.18
C GLY A 51 28.53 13.89 -4.73
N LYS A 52 27.89 14.14 -5.88
CA LYS A 52 27.61 15.50 -6.37
C LYS A 52 26.29 16.04 -5.81
N GLU A 53 26.15 17.35 -5.72
CA GLU A 53 24.87 17.98 -5.40
C GLU A 53 23.81 17.60 -6.45
N ILE A 54 22.56 17.47 -6.00
CA ILE A 54 21.46 17.04 -6.85
C ILE A 54 21.02 18.23 -7.71
N GLU A 55 21.71 18.42 -8.84
CA GLU A 55 21.25 19.34 -9.89
C GLU A 55 20.06 18.72 -10.62
N GLY A 56 18.85 18.94 -10.10
CA GLY A 56 17.65 18.46 -10.76
C GLY A 56 16.37 18.72 -9.98
N SER A 57 15.28 18.99 -10.71
CA SER A 57 13.93 19.02 -10.16
C SER A 57 13.51 17.64 -9.64
N MET A 58 12.73 17.60 -8.55
CA MET A 58 12.15 16.37 -8.00
C MET A 58 11.47 15.55 -9.11
N GLN A 59 11.84 14.28 -9.23
CA GLN A 59 11.12 13.35 -10.11
C GLN A 59 9.83 12.91 -9.42
N ASN A 60 8.72 13.05 -10.14
CA ASN A 60 7.45 12.51 -9.69
C ASN A 60 7.45 10.98 -9.88
N LYS A 61 7.39 10.24 -8.77
CA LYS A 61 7.23 8.78 -8.71
C LYS A 61 5.91 8.38 -8.04
N SER A 62 4.96 9.31 -8.01
CA SER A 62 3.64 9.07 -7.44
C SER A 62 2.97 7.91 -8.15
N ARG A 63 2.20 7.13 -7.41
CA ARG A 63 1.50 5.96 -7.93
C ARG A 63 0.12 5.85 -7.32
N MET A 64 -0.78 5.37 -8.15
CA MET A 64 -2.06 4.83 -7.71
C MET A 64 -1.95 3.32 -7.70
N ARG A 65 -2.57 2.68 -6.72
CA ARG A 65 -2.89 1.26 -6.80
C ARG A 65 -4.36 1.02 -6.53
N LEU A 66 -4.93 0.08 -7.26
CA LEU A 66 -6.24 -0.48 -7.00
C LEU A 66 -6.07 -1.97 -6.70
N ASN A 67 -6.72 -2.46 -5.66
CA ASN A 67 -6.79 -3.89 -5.39
C ASN A 67 -8.22 -4.36 -5.14
N ILE A 68 -8.43 -5.61 -5.48
CA ILE A 68 -9.68 -6.35 -5.25
C ILE A 68 -9.29 -7.67 -4.61
N ALA A 69 -9.90 -7.96 -3.47
CA ALA A 69 -9.70 -9.21 -2.74
C ALA A 69 -11.05 -9.87 -2.48
N GLY A 70 -11.20 -11.12 -2.89
CA GLY A 70 -12.39 -11.91 -2.64
C GLY A 70 -12.06 -13.16 -1.83
N GLU A 71 -12.91 -13.51 -0.88
CA GLU A 71 -12.84 -14.76 -0.14
C GLU A 71 -14.20 -15.44 -0.15
N THR A 72 -14.22 -16.77 -0.18
CA THR A 72 -15.46 -17.57 -0.09
C THR A 72 -15.23 -18.81 0.76
N GLU A 73 -16.12 -19.06 1.70
CA GLU A 73 -16.16 -20.29 2.49
C GLU A 73 -16.68 -21.44 1.63
N LEU A 74 -15.84 -22.47 1.43
CA LEU A 74 -16.22 -23.69 0.71
C LEU A 74 -16.72 -24.78 1.67
N SER A 75 -16.20 -24.81 2.89
CA SER A 75 -16.65 -25.67 3.99
C SER A 75 -16.26 -25.05 5.33
N SER A 76 -16.65 -25.67 6.45
CA SER A 76 -16.31 -25.22 7.80
C SER A 76 -14.80 -25.09 8.09
N SER A 77 -13.94 -25.69 7.25
CA SER A 77 -12.48 -25.66 7.41
C SER A 77 -11.71 -25.27 6.14
N LEU A 78 -12.41 -24.88 5.07
CA LEU A 78 -11.78 -24.57 3.77
C LEU A 78 -12.35 -23.27 3.19
N LYS A 79 -11.45 -22.38 2.75
CA LYS A 79 -11.79 -21.15 2.04
C LYS A 79 -11.04 -21.07 0.70
N GLY A 80 -11.71 -20.52 -0.30
CA GLY A 80 -11.08 -20.03 -1.52
C GLY A 80 -10.80 -18.53 -1.39
N PHE A 81 -9.72 -18.06 -2.02
CA PHE A 81 -9.42 -16.63 -2.08
C PHE A 81 -8.90 -16.23 -3.46
N GLY A 82 -9.09 -14.96 -3.82
CA GLY A 82 -8.54 -14.34 -5.02
C GLY A 82 -8.10 -12.92 -4.73
N PHE A 83 -6.97 -12.51 -5.28
CA PHE A 83 -6.42 -11.17 -5.09
C PHE A 83 -5.85 -10.64 -6.41
N TRP A 84 -6.15 -9.38 -6.70
CA TRP A 84 -5.57 -8.65 -7.82
C TRP A 84 -5.17 -7.25 -7.34
N GLU A 85 -4.01 -6.77 -7.78
CA GLU A 85 -3.53 -5.40 -7.57
C GLU A 85 -2.81 -4.88 -8.81
N ALA A 86 -3.05 -3.62 -9.17
CA ALA A 86 -2.29 -2.87 -10.18
C ALA A 86 -1.99 -1.47 -9.67
#